data_AF-A0A7X0U0R5-F1
#
_entry.id   AF-A0A7X0U0R5-F1
#
_cell.length_a   1.000
_cell.length_b   1.000
_cell.length_c   1.000
_cell.angle_alpha   90.00
_cell.angle_beta   90.00
_cell.angle_gamma   90.00
#
_symmetry.space_group_name_H-M   'P 1'
#
loop_
_entity.id
_entity.type
_entity.pdbx_description
1 polymer ?
#
loop_
_entity_poly.entity_id
_entity_poly.type
_entity_poly.pdbx_seq_one_letter_code
_entity_poly.pdbx_strand_id
1 'polypeptide(L)'
;MNALIRAALVGAVIGIAEAALAQQVDDNILVFLAMLAMPVPAGTLLTLWGRLPLWWLISILGPVFVVMGFIAAPLPPAEIAEMGGWGSLLAFMGIGAVGYLLAGATALPLRMPTRLTTIGTVLTLGIAAVLGERPLTALVAAQTMAREHVPVIATDQPEYRLDSVDEEEGILFLHYERRRDGLEVAVTVQAQYGLTAEQACGSGVRGACKEVAPGIWGDHVDLGSTLVTVRENALTEVTGELATKDDLLAMLRDMRPMNAWELAWLALKDSSHDQEMIVAE
;
A
#
# COMPACT_ATOMS: atom_id res chain seq x y z
N MET A 1 -12.13 -32.28 9.73
CA MET A 1 -11.86 -30.95 9.13
C MET A 1 -13.12 -30.45 8.45
N ASN A 2 -13.60 -29.26 8.84
CA ASN A 2 -14.84 -28.65 8.34
C ASN A 2 -14.73 -28.36 6.82
N ALA A 3 -15.80 -28.54 6.05
CA ALA A 3 -15.84 -28.26 4.62
C ALA A 3 -15.54 -26.78 4.30
N LEU A 4 -15.92 -25.86 5.19
CA LEU A 4 -15.52 -24.44 5.08
C LEU A 4 -14.00 -24.23 5.19
N ILE A 5 -13.34 -24.91 6.14
CA ILE A 5 -11.88 -24.82 6.31
C ILE A 5 -11.17 -25.40 5.08
N ARG A 6 -11.68 -26.50 4.53
CA ARG A 6 -11.16 -27.06 3.29
C ARG A 6 -11.31 -26.10 2.11
N ALA A 7 -12.47 -25.44 1.98
CA ALA A 7 -12.67 -24.44 0.94
C ALA A 7 -11.69 -23.27 1.10
N ALA A 8 -11.53 -22.73 2.32
CA ALA A 8 -10.55 -21.69 2.60
C ALA A 8 -9.12 -22.10 2.25
N LEU A 9 -8.72 -23.34 2.55
CA LEU A 9 -7.40 -23.87 2.18
C LEU A 9 -7.21 -23.99 0.67
N VAL A 10 -8.26 -24.40 -0.08
CA VAL A 10 -8.21 -24.40 -1.54
C VAL A 10 -7.96 -22.99 -2.06
N GLY A 11 -8.71 -22.02 -1.55
CA GLY A 11 -8.53 -20.61 -1.91
C GLY A 11 -7.16 -20.07 -1.56
N ALA A 12 -6.64 -20.39 -0.38
CA ALA A 12 -5.29 -19.99 0.05
C ALA A 12 -4.21 -20.49 -0.93
N VAL A 13 -4.30 -21.75 -1.35
CA VAL A 13 -3.35 -22.33 -2.32
C VAL A 13 -3.46 -21.66 -3.69
N ILE A 14 -4.67 -21.32 -4.12
CA ILE A 14 -4.90 -20.60 -5.39
C ILE A 14 -4.31 -19.19 -5.31
N GLY A 15 -4.55 -18.47 -4.21
CA GLY A 15 -3.95 -17.15 -3.99
C GLY A 15 -2.42 -17.19 -4.00
N ILE A 16 -1.80 -18.20 -3.39
CA ILE A 16 -0.34 -18.39 -3.47
C ILE A 16 0.12 -18.61 -4.92
N ALA A 17 -0.62 -19.40 -5.70
CA ALA A 17 -0.30 -19.62 -7.12
C ALA A 17 -0.46 -18.33 -7.94
N GLU A 18 -1.48 -17.53 -7.66
CA GLU A 18 -1.69 -16.21 -8.25
C GLU A 18 -0.54 -15.26 -7.91
N ALA A 19 -0.10 -15.19 -6.65
CA ALA A 19 1.05 -14.38 -6.26
C ALA A 19 2.35 -14.77 -6.99
N ALA A 20 2.57 -16.06 -7.21
CA ALA A 20 3.73 -16.55 -7.96
C ALA A 20 3.67 -16.17 -9.45
N LEU A 21 2.46 -16.10 -10.02
CA LEU A 21 2.24 -15.59 -11.37
C LEU A 21 2.40 -14.07 -11.43
N ALA A 22 1.94 -13.34 -10.41
CA ALA A 22 2.01 -11.88 -10.32
C ALA A 22 3.46 -11.37 -10.37
N GLN A 23 4.39 -12.09 -9.75
CA GLN A 23 5.82 -11.75 -9.77
C GLN A 23 6.49 -11.92 -11.15
N GLN A 24 5.82 -12.57 -12.11
CA GLN A 24 6.32 -12.73 -13.48
C GLN A 24 5.62 -11.76 -14.46
N VAL A 25 4.82 -10.82 -13.95
CA VAL A 25 4.04 -9.87 -14.76
C VAL A 25 4.92 -8.68 -15.14
N ASP A 26 5.58 -8.78 -16.29
CA ASP A 26 5.87 -7.58 -17.09
C ASP A 26 4.64 -7.36 -18.00
N ASP A 27 3.69 -6.51 -17.59
CA ASP A 27 2.58 -5.91 -18.38
C ASP A 27 1.84 -6.78 -19.42
N ASN A 28 1.84 -8.10 -19.25
CA ASN A 28 1.36 -9.01 -20.28
C ASN A 28 -0.10 -9.40 -20.02
N ILE A 29 -1.00 -8.91 -20.87
CA ILE A 29 -2.44 -9.22 -20.84
C ILE A 29 -2.73 -10.73 -20.83
N LEU A 30 -1.84 -11.56 -21.39
CA LEU A 30 -1.95 -13.03 -21.35
C LEU A 30 -1.79 -13.59 -19.93
N VAL A 31 -0.96 -12.98 -19.10
CA VAL A 31 -0.76 -13.39 -17.70
C VAL A 31 -1.95 -12.97 -16.85
N PHE A 32 -2.52 -11.79 -17.09
CA PHE A 32 -3.79 -11.39 -16.47
C PHE A 32 -4.94 -12.34 -16.85
N LEU A 33 -5.05 -12.70 -18.13
CA LEU A 33 -6.01 -13.72 -18.58
C LEU A 33 -5.72 -15.10 -17.96
N ALA A 34 -4.46 -15.47 -17.77
CA ALA A 34 -4.08 -16.70 -17.08
C ALA A 34 -4.45 -16.68 -15.59
N MET A 35 -4.28 -15.55 -14.90
CA MET A 35 -4.75 -15.36 -13.53
C MET A 35 -6.27 -15.45 -13.41
N LEU A 36 -7.03 -15.03 -14.42
CA LEU A 36 -8.49 -15.19 -14.44
C LEU A 36 -8.92 -16.63 -14.79
N ALA A 37 -8.19 -17.29 -15.70
CA ALA A 37 -8.59 -18.58 -16.24
C ALA A 37 -8.09 -19.77 -15.40
N MET A 38 -6.89 -19.71 -14.81
CA MET A 38 -6.28 -20.81 -14.04
C MET A 38 -6.99 -21.17 -12.73
N PRO A 39 -7.61 -20.24 -11.98
CA PRO A 39 -8.33 -20.58 -10.75
C PRO A 39 -9.48 -21.56 -10.98
N VAL A 40 -10.06 -21.60 -12.18
CA VAL A 40 -11.15 -22.52 -12.52
C VAL A 40 -10.67 -23.99 -12.61
N PRO A 41 -9.71 -24.38 -13.48
CA PRO A 41 -9.20 -25.76 -13.52
C PRO A 41 -8.43 -26.12 -12.24
N ALA A 42 -7.62 -25.22 -11.68
CA ALA A 42 -6.90 -25.47 -10.44
C ALA A 42 -7.87 -25.65 -9.26
N GLY A 43 -8.85 -24.76 -9.13
CA GLY A 43 -9.93 -24.87 -8.14
C GLY A 43 -10.79 -26.10 -8.34
N THR A 44 -11.02 -26.56 -9.57
CA THR A 44 -11.72 -27.82 -9.83
C THR A 44 -10.94 -29.01 -9.28
N LEU A 45 -9.64 -29.11 -9.60
CA LEU A 45 -8.78 -30.18 -9.10
C LEU A 45 -8.65 -30.15 -7.57
N LEU A 46 -8.46 -28.97 -7.00
CA LEU A 46 -8.26 -28.80 -5.56
C LEU A 46 -9.55 -29.04 -4.75
N THR A 47 -10.72 -28.62 -5.25
CA THR A 47 -12.00 -28.89 -4.59
C THR A 47 -12.39 -30.38 -4.67
N LEU A 48 -12.07 -31.05 -5.80
CA LEU A 48 -12.20 -32.51 -5.95
C LEU A 48 -11.28 -33.25 -4.98
N TRP A 49 -10.01 -32.86 -4.91
CA TRP A 49 -9.03 -33.45 -4.00
C TRP A 49 -9.42 -33.24 -2.52
N GLY A 50 -9.91 -32.04 -2.18
CA GLY A 50 -10.47 -31.70 -0.87
C GLY A 50 -11.79 -32.41 -0.54
N ARG A 51 -12.37 -33.15 -1.50
CA ARG A 51 -13.66 -33.84 -1.38
C ARG A 51 -14.77 -32.92 -0.90
N LEU A 52 -14.86 -31.72 -1.47
CA LEU A 52 -15.91 -30.76 -1.11
C LEU A 52 -17.26 -31.17 -1.72
N PRO A 53 -18.37 -31.10 -0.96
CA PRO A 53 -19.70 -31.24 -1.54
C PRO A 53 -19.96 -30.09 -2.50
N LEU A 54 -20.65 -30.37 -3.62
CA LEU A 54 -20.92 -29.38 -4.67
C LEU A 54 -19.64 -28.71 -5.19
N TRP A 55 -18.56 -29.49 -5.33
CA TRP A 55 -17.25 -29.03 -5.83
C TRP A 55 -17.38 -28.14 -7.06
N TRP A 56 -18.21 -28.53 -8.04
CA TRP A 56 -18.44 -27.78 -9.28
C TRP A 56 -18.93 -26.35 -9.04
N LEU A 57 -19.83 -26.16 -8.06
CA LEU A 57 -20.37 -24.85 -7.73
C LEU A 57 -19.32 -24.00 -7.00
N ILE A 58 -18.54 -24.60 -6.11
CA ILE A 58 -17.46 -23.93 -5.38
C ILE A 58 -16.33 -23.52 -6.34
N SER A 59 -16.01 -24.34 -7.35
CA SER A 59 -14.99 -24.01 -8.36
C SER A 59 -15.40 -22.88 -9.29
N ILE A 60 -16.69 -22.62 -9.46
CA ILE A 60 -17.20 -21.48 -10.23
C ILE A 60 -17.30 -20.23 -9.34
N LEU A 61 -17.88 -20.36 -8.15
CA LEU A 61 -18.10 -19.23 -7.25
C LEU A 61 -16.80 -18.73 -6.61
N GLY A 62 -15.84 -19.60 -6.31
CA GLY A 62 -14.56 -19.24 -5.71
C GLY A 62 -13.82 -18.16 -6.50
N PRO A 63 -13.49 -18.39 -7.78
CA PRO A 63 -12.85 -17.40 -8.64
C PRO A 63 -13.66 -16.10 -8.77
N VAL A 64 -15.00 -16.19 -8.86
CA VAL A 64 -15.86 -14.99 -8.90
C VAL A 64 -15.69 -14.15 -7.64
N PHE A 65 -15.70 -14.76 -6.46
CA PHE A 65 -15.48 -14.03 -5.20
C PHE A 65 -14.04 -13.53 -5.04
N VAL A 66 -13.05 -14.24 -5.58
CA VAL A 66 -11.65 -13.78 -5.60
C VAL A 66 -11.51 -12.52 -6.47
N VAL A 67 -12.08 -12.54 -7.68
CA VAL A 67 -12.10 -11.36 -8.57
C VAL A 67 -12.82 -10.19 -7.92
N MET A 68 -13.99 -10.42 -7.31
CA MET A 68 -14.68 -9.38 -6.53
C MET A 68 -13.83 -8.87 -5.36
N GLY A 69 -13.06 -9.74 -4.72
CA GLY A 69 -12.11 -9.39 -3.67
C GLY A 69 -10.98 -8.48 -4.16
N PHE A 70 -10.42 -8.74 -5.35
CA PHE A 70 -9.43 -7.84 -5.97
C PHE A 70 -10.03 -6.50 -6.41
N ILE A 71 -11.26 -6.50 -6.94
CA ILE A 71 -11.95 -5.25 -7.32
C ILE A 71 -12.27 -4.39 -6.08
N ALA A 72 -12.59 -5.04 -4.97
CA ALA A 72 -12.92 -4.35 -3.71
C ALA A 72 -11.69 -4.13 -2.81
N ALA A 73 -10.50 -4.57 -3.22
CA ALA A 73 -9.28 -4.37 -2.46
C ALA A 73 -8.91 -2.87 -2.49
N PRO A 74 -8.40 -2.33 -1.38
CA PRO A 74 -7.96 -0.93 -1.33
C PRO A 74 -6.72 -0.66 -2.21
N LEU A 75 -5.96 -1.72 -2.52
CA LEU A 75 -4.76 -1.65 -3.34
C LEU A 75 -4.97 -2.49 -4.60
N PRO A 76 -4.56 -2.00 -5.79
CA PRO A 76 -4.58 -2.79 -7.00
C PRO A 76 -3.62 -3.99 -6.89
N PRO A 77 -3.90 -5.11 -7.59
CA PRO A 77 -3.07 -6.31 -7.50
C PRO A 77 -1.60 -6.11 -7.89
N ALA A 78 -1.31 -5.11 -8.74
CA ALA A 78 0.05 -4.77 -9.16
C ALA A 78 0.90 -4.27 -7.98
N GLU A 79 0.41 -3.27 -7.25
CA GLU A 79 1.07 -2.73 -6.04
C GLU A 79 1.23 -3.81 -4.95
N ILE A 80 0.24 -4.70 -4.80
CA ILE A 80 0.36 -5.84 -3.87
C ILE A 80 1.48 -6.80 -4.32
N ALA A 81 1.64 -7.02 -5.63
CA ALA A 81 2.72 -7.86 -6.16
C ALA A 81 4.10 -7.23 -5.96
N GLU A 82 4.18 -5.90 -6.10
CA GLU A 82 5.38 -5.09 -5.85
C GLU A 82 5.84 -5.13 -4.41
N MET A 83 4.93 -5.31 -3.43
CA MET A 83 5.34 -5.62 -2.04
C MET A 83 6.23 -6.85 -1.97
N GLY A 84 6.12 -7.78 -2.94
CA GLY A 84 6.78 -9.09 -3.11
C GLY A 84 7.02 -9.92 -1.83
N GLY A 85 7.88 -10.94 -1.94
CA GLY A 85 8.27 -11.76 -0.79
C GLY A 85 7.05 -12.36 -0.05
N TRP A 86 7.07 -12.31 1.28
CA TRP A 86 5.98 -12.84 2.11
C TRP A 86 4.75 -11.94 2.17
N GLY A 87 4.91 -10.62 2.00
CA GLY A 87 3.80 -9.65 2.08
C GLY A 87 2.77 -9.88 0.97
N SER A 88 3.24 -9.95 -0.28
CA SER A 88 2.38 -10.25 -1.42
C SER A 88 1.75 -11.63 -1.32
N LEU A 89 2.53 -12.66 -0.93
CA LEU A 89 2.01 -14.02 -0.71
C LEU A 89 0.85 -14.05 0.29
N LEU A 90 0.97 -13.35 1.42
CA LEU A 90 -0.06 -13.31 2.45
C LEU A 90 -1.32 -12.59 1.97
N ALA A 91 -1.18 -11.47 1.24
CA ALA A 91 -2.30 -10.71 0.71
C ALA A 91 -3.12 -11.54 -0.29
N PHE A 92 -2.46 -12.10 -1.30
CA PHE A 92 -3.11 -12.95 -2.30
C PHE A 92 -3.69 -14.23 -1.67
N MET A 93 -2.95 -14.89 -0.76
CA MET A 93 -3.46 -16.05 -0.01
C MET A 93 -4.72 -15.70 0.78
N GLY A 94 -4.75 -14.52 1.41
CA GLY A 94 -5.90 -14.02 2.17
C GLY A 94 -7.13 -13.80 1.27
N ILE A 95 -6.96 -13.09 0.16
CA ILE A 95 -8.04 -12.85 -0.83
C ILE A 95 -8.58 -14.19 -1.36
N GLY A 96 -7.68 -15.10 -1.76
CA GLY A 96 -8.01 -16.45 -2.20
C GLY A 96 -8.82 -17.22 -1.15
N ALA A 97 -8.33 -17.26 0.10
CA ALA A 97 -8.99 -17.95 1.20
C ALA A 97 -10.39 -17.40 1.48
N VAL A 98 -10.54 -16.07 1.50
CA VAL A 98 -11.83 -15.39 1.70
C VAL A 98 -12.80 -15.70 0.56
N GLY A 99 -12.35 -15.64 -0.68
CA GLY A 99 -13.20 -15.91 -1.84
C GLY A 99 -13.77 -17.34 -1.84
N TYR A 100 -12.94 -18.34 -1.57
CA TYR A 100 -13.41 -19.72 -1.48
C TYR A 100 -14.18 -20.03 -0.19
N LEU A 101 -13.93 -19.29 0.89
CA LEU A 101 -14.73 -19.39 2.11
C LEU A 101 -16.13 -18.81 1.90
N LEU A 102 -16.29 -17.73 1.12
CA LEU A 102 -17.60 -17.23 0.66
C LEU A 102 -18.29 -18.20 -0.30
N ALA A 103 -17.55 -18.79 -1.26
CA ALA A 103 -18.06 -19.85 -2.13
C ALA A 103 -18.56 -21.06 -1.32
N GLY A 104 -17.82 -21.45 -0.28
CA GLY A 104 -18.25 -22.49 0.65
C GLY A 104 -19.49 -22.09 1.46
N ALA A 105 -19.55 -20.86 1.97
CA ALA A 105 -20.69 -20.37 2.74
C ALA A 105 -22.00 -20.37 1.94
N THR A 106 -21.90 -20.07 0.64
CA THR A 106 -23.02 -20.00 -0.31
C THR A 106 -23.44 -21.39 -0.82
N ALA A 107 -22.47 -22.20 -1.24
CA ALA A 107 -22.73 -23.50 -1.86
C ALA A 107 -23.05 -24.61 -0.84
N LEU A 108 -22.41 -24.62 0.33
CA LEU A 108 -22.54 -25.74 1.27
C LEU A 108 -23.88 -25.69 2.04
N PRO A 109 -24.46 -26.87 2.37
CA PRO A 109 -25.65 -26.98 3.21
C PRO A 109 -25.28 -26.74 4.68
N LEU A 110 -24.99 -25.48 5.03
CA LEU A 110 -24.62 -25.05 6.38
C LEU A 110 -25.86 -24.66 7.19
N ARG A 111 -25.75 -24.76 8.51
CA ARG A 111 -26.75 -24.14 9.41
C ARG A 111 -26.71 -22.63 9.23
N MET A 112 -27.89 -21.99 9.20
CA MET A 112 -28.02 -20.53 9.07
C MET A 112 -27.10 -19.70 10.00
N PRO A 113 -26.96 -20.00 11.31
CA PRO A 113 -26.06 -19.24 12.16
C PRO A 113 -24.61 -19.32 11.68
N THR A 114 -24.13 -20.50 11.28
CA THR A 114 -22.76 -20.67 10.76
C THR A 114 -22.56 -19.87 9.49
N ARG A 115 -23.51 -19.94 8.55
CA ARG A 115 -23.47 -19.17 7.30
C ARG A 115 -23.40 -17.66 7.56
N LEU A 116 -24.27 -17.14 8.44
CA LEU A 116 -24.31 -15.73 8.79
C LEU A 116 -23.02 -15.29 9.50
N THR A 117 -22.49 -16.10 10.42
CA THR A 117 -21.21 -15.78 11.09
C THR A 117 -20.06 -15.73 10.08
N THR A 118 -20.00 -16.66 9.14
CA THR A 118 -18.94 -16.71 8.13
C THR A 118 -18.99 -15.48 7.22
N ILE A 119 -20.18 -15.12 6.72
CA ILE A 119 -20.36 -13.92 5.89
C ILE A 119 -20.07 -12.65 6.69
N GLY A 120 -20.56 -12.59 7.94
CA GLY A 120 -20.31 -11.46 8.85
C GLY A 120 -18.84 -11.23 9.12
N THR A 121 -18.07 -12.29 9.42
CA THR A 121 -16.62 -12.18 9.63
C THR A 121 -15.90 -11.68 8.37
N VAL A 122 -16.27 -12.20 7.20
CA VAL A 122 -15.68 -11.73 5.92
C VAL A 122 -15.99 -10.25 5.69
N LEU A 123 -17.24 -9.82 5.90
CA LEU A 123 -17.61 -8.42 5.77
C LEU A 123 -16.85 -7.52 6.75
N THR A 124 -16.73 -7.93 8.02
CA THR A 124 -15.98 -7.14 9.02
C THR A 124 -14.50 -7.03 8.67
N LEU A 125 -13.89 -8.10 8.15
CA LEU A 125 -12.49 -8.08 7.71
C LEU A 125 -12.32 -7.23 6.45
N GLY A 126 -13.27 -7.28 5.52
CA GLY A 126 -13.28 -6.43 4.33
C GLY A 126 -13.37 -4.95 4.69
N ILE A 127 -14.29 -4.58 5.59
CA ILE A 127 -14.40 -3.20 6.09
C ILE A 127 -13.09 -2.78 6.78
N ALA A 128 -12.52 -3.63 7.64
CA ALA A 128 -11.27 -3.32 8.32
C ALA A 128 -10.10 -3.14 7.33
N ALA A 129 -10.07 -3.90 6.24
CA ALA A 129 -9.06 -3.75 5.19
C ALA A 129 -9.20 -2.43 4.43
N VAL A 130 -10.43 -2.03 4.08
CA VAL A 130 -10.70 -0.73 3.42
C VAL A 130 -10.35 0.44 4.33
N LEU A 131 -10.73 0.38 5.61
CA LEU A 131 -10.35 1.41 6.58
C LEU A 131 -8.83 1.44 6.86
N GLY A 132 -8.11 0.37 6.54
CA GLY A 132 -6.67 0.23 6.65
C GLY A 132 -5.89 0.57 5.38
N GLU A 133 -6.50 1.22 4.39
CA GLU A 133 -5.85 1.56 3.11
C GLU A 133 -4.56 2.38 3.30
N ARG A 134 -4.63 3.54 3.96
CA ARG A 134 -3.44 4.41 4.19
C ARG A 134 -2.25 3.72 4.87
N PRO A 135 -2.42 2.95 5.97
CA PRO A 135 -1.29 2.23 6.55
C PRO A 135 -0.78 1.08 5.67
N LEU A 136 -1.64 0.49 4.82
CA LEU A 136 -1.22 -0.52 3.85
C LEU A 136 -0.42 0.10 2.70
N THR A 137 -0.87 1.21 2.10
CA THR A 137 -0.12 1.95 1.06
C THR A 137 1.25 2.37 1.57
N ALA A 138 1.30 2.94 2.79
CA ALA A 138 2.54 3.32 3.45
C ALA A 138 3.49 2.13 3.67
N LEU A 139 2.95 0.97 4.05
CA LEU A 139 3.74 -0.25 4.23
C LEU A 139 4.30 -0.75 2.88
N VAL A 140 3.52 -0.71 1.81
CA VAL A 140 3.93 -1.09 0.45
C VAL A 140 5.07 -0.22 -0.01
N ALA A 141 4.83 1.09 -0.04
CA ALA A 141 5.78 2.09 -0.49
C ALA A 141 7.12 1.95 0.25
N ALA A 142 7.07 1.82 1.58
CA ALA A 142 8.29 1.62 2.36
C ALA A 142 9.01 0.29 2.08
N GLN A 143 8.29 -0.79 1.76
CA GLN A 143 8.90 -2.05 1.37
C GLN A 143 9.54 -1.98 -0.02
N THR A 144 8.92 -1.28 -0.97
CA THR A 144 9.50 -1.05 -2.31
C THR A 144 10.80 -0.27 -2.18
N MET A 145 10.79 0.86 -1.46
CA MET A 145 12.00 1.65 -1.19
C MET A 145 13.12 0.82 -0.53
N ALA A 146 12.77 -0.02 0.44
CA ALA A 146 13.74 -0.89 1.11
C ALA A 146 14.40 -1.92 0.17
N ARG A 147 13.69 -2.41 -0.86
CA ARG A 147 14.27 -3.32 -1.87
C ARG A 147 15.25 -2.62 -2.79
N GLU A 148 14.94 -1.38 -3.11
CA GLU A 148 15.82 -0.52 -3.90
C GLU A 148 16.98 0.04 -3.07
N HIS A 149 17.07 -0.32 -1.78
CA HIS A 149 18.08 0.16 -0.83
C HIS A 149 18.02 1.68 -0.62
N VAL A 150 16.83 2.26 -0.79
CA VAL A 150 16.58 3.68 -0.52
C VAL A 150 15.96 3.81 0.88
N PRO A 151 16.57 4.56 1.80
CA PRO A 151 16.01 4.78 3.12
C PRO A 151 14.73 5.62 3.03
N VAL A 152 13.69 5.20 3.74
CA VAL A 152 12.47 5.99 3.93
C VAL A 152 12.78 7.13 4.89
N ILE A 153 12.66 8.37 4.43
CA ILE A 153 12.90 9.57 5.24
C ILE A 153 11.57 10.30 5.44
N ALA A 154 11.15 10.43 6.69
CA ALA A 154 9.86 10.99 7.05
C ALA A 154 9.95 11.81 8.33
N THR A 155 8.88 12.54 8.68
CA THR A 155 8.78 13.29 9.93
C THR A 155 7.56 12.83 10.73
N ASP A 156 7.69 12.75 12.05
CA ASP A 156 6.61 12.47 13.01
C ASP A 156 6.28 13.70 13.86
N GLN A 157 6.60 14.91 13.35
CA GLN A 157 6.28 16.16 14.01
C GLN A 157 4.79 16.25 14.35
N PRO A 158 4.41 16.60 15.59
CA PRO A 158 3.01 16.64 16.01
C PRO A 158 2.19 17.73 15.29
N GLU A 159 2.86 18.76 14.76
CA GLU A 159 2.22 19.86 14.04
C GLU A 159 1.76 19.48 12.64
N TYR A 160 2.37 18.44 12.05
CA TYR A 160 2.03 17.94 10.73
C TYR A 160 1.26 16.62 10.86
N ARG A 161 0.36 16.39 9.93
CA ARG A 161 -0.33 15.13 9.70
C ARG A 161 0.19 14.58 8.37
N LEU A 162 0.43 13.28 8.30
CA LEU A 162 0.66 12.59 7.03
C LEU A 162 -0.70 12.35 6.36
N ASP A 163 -0.97 13.07 5.28
CA ASP A 163 -2.22 13.00 4.54
C ASP A 163 -2.23 11.83 3.53
N SER A 164 -1.16 11.71 2.74
CA SER A 164 -1.00 10.62 1.77
C SER A 164 0.45 10.13 1.68
N VAL A 165 0.57 8.86 1.27
CA VAL A 165 1.83 8.19 0.96
C VAL A 165 1.65 7.50 -0.37
N ASP A 166 2.58 7.74 -1.28
CA ASP A 166 2.61 7.12 -2.60
C ASP A 166 4.06 6.77 -2.97
N GLU A 167 4.24 5.80 -3.86
CA GLU A 167 5.54 5.46 -4.43
C GLU A 167 5.39 5.23 -5.93
N GLU A 168 6.16 5.99 -6.70
CA GLU A 168 6.14 5.91 -8.17
C GLU A 168 7.59 5.92 -8.68
N GLU A 169 7.94 4.91 -9.47
CA GLU A 169 9.24 4.79 -10.15
C GLU A 169 10.48 4.93 -9.21
N GLY A 170 10.40 4.41 -7.98
CA GLY A 170 11.50 4.47 -7.00
C GLY A 170 11.58 5.82 -6.27
N ILE A 171 10.53 6.62 -6.35
CA ILE A 171 10.37 7.89 -5.64
C ILE A 171 9.21 7.75 -4.66
N LEU A 172 9.51 7.93 -3.38
CA LEU A 172 8.52 7.99 -2.33
C LEU A 172 7.99 9.42 -2.18
N PHE A 173 6.69 9.59 -2.32
CA PHE A 173 5.96 10.84 -2.11
C PHE A 173 5.23 10.79 -0.78
N LEU A 174 5.47 11.77 0.07
CA LEU A 174 4.79 11.96 1.35
C LEU A 174 4.16 13.34 1.37
N HIS A 175 2.83 13.40 1.45
CA HIS A 175 2.12 14.66 1.59
C HIS A 175 1.77 14.89 3.04
N TYR A 176 2.21 16.03 3.57
CA TYR A 176 1.91 16.46 4.92
C TYR A 176 1.02 17.69 4.91
N GLU A 177 0.13 17.75 5.88
CA GLU A 177 -0.71 18.91 6.13
C GLU A 177 -0.51 19.40 7.56
N ARG A 178 -0.25 20.69 7.72
CA ARG A 178 -0.09 21.29 9.05
C ARG A 178 -1.45 21.46 9.71
N ARG A 179 -1.61 20.86 10.89
CA ARG A 179 -2.90 20.77 11.60
C ARG A 179 -3.53 22.12 11.96
N ARG A 180 -2.72 23.18 12.12
CA ARG A 180 -3.21 24.49 12.61
C ARG A 180 -3.91 25.33 11.55
N ASP A 181 -3.45 25.23 10.30
CA ASP A 181 -3.81 26.15 9.20
C ASP A 181 -3.96 25.47 7.84
N GLY A 182 -3.82 24.13 7.78
CA GLY A 182 -3.96 23.36 6.54
C GLY A 182 -2.80 23.58 5.56
N LEU A 183 -1.64 24.07 6.04
CA LEU A 183 -0.50 24.27 5.15
C LEU A 183 0.00 22.92 4.62
N GLU A 184 -0.03 22.76 3.31
CA GLU A 184 0.45 21.55 2.62
C GLU A 184 1.95 21.62 2.34
N VAL A 185 2.63 20.51 2.60
CA VAL A 185 4.05 20.30 2.30
C VAL A 185 4.24 18.91 1.70
N ALA A 186 4.79 18.85 0.50
CA ALA A 186 5.17 17.61 -0.16
C ALA A 186 6.63 17.29 0.14
N VAL A 187 6.91 16.03 0.43
CA VAL A 187 8.26 15.49 0.62
C VAL A 187 8.47 14.39 -0.38
N THR A 188 9.54 14.48 -1.16
CA THR A 188 9.97 13.40 -2.05
C THR A 188 11.27 12.81 -1.55
N VAL A 189 11.37 11.48 -1.59
CA VAL A 189 12.55 10.73 -1.21
C VAL A 189 12.89 9.76 -2.32
N GLN A 190 14.11 9.86 -2.85
CA GLN A 190 14.58 9.00 -3.94
C GLN A 190 16.05 8.64 -3.74
N ALA A 191 16.51 7.62 -4.46
CA ALA A 191 17.93 7.29 -4.48
C ALA A 191 18.75 8.50 -4.96
N GLN A 192 19.90 8.72 -4.32
CA GLN A 192 20.76 9.85 -4.67
C GLN A 192 21.36 9.72 -6.09
N TYR A 193 21.56 8.49 -6.58
CA TYR A 193 22.22 8.18 -7.86
C TYR A 193 23.55 8.95 -8.10
N GLY A 194 24.27 9.27 -7.03
CA GLY A 194 25.53 10.02 -7.09
C GLY A 194 25.39 11.54 -7.29
N LEU A 195 24.16 12.08 -7.30
CA LEU A 195 23.89 13.52 -7.37
C LEU A 195 24.15 14.20 -6.02
N THR A 196 24.71 15.41 -6.03
CA THR A 196 24.73 16.27 -4.84
C THR A 196 23.39 17.01 -4.70
N ALA A 197 23.08 17.51 -3.49
CA ALA A 197 21.90 18.35 -3.27
C ALA A 197 21.88 19.59 -4.18
N GLU A 198 23.06 20.18 -4.46
CA GLU A 198 23.24 21.28 -5.40
C GLU A 198 22.85 20.88 -6.83
N GLN A 199 23.35 19.73 -7.30
CA GLN A 199 23.08 19.25 -8.66
C GLN A 199 21.61 18.89 -8.86
N ALA A 200 21.00 18.24 -7.87
CA ALA A 200 19.58 17.91 -7.90
C ALA A 200 18.72 19.17 -7.90
N CYS A 201 19.00 20.12 -6.99
CA CYS A 201 18.32 21.41 -6.96
C CYS A 201 18.45 22.13 -8.32
N GLY A 202 19.67 22.19 -8.87
CA GLY A 202 19.96 22.88 -10.13
C GLY A 202 19.41 22.21 -11.39
N SER A 203 19.00 20.94 -11.31
CA SER A 203 18.34 20.22 -12.40
C SER A 203 16.84 20.52 -12.53
N GLY A 204 16.26 21.18 -11.53
CA GLY A 204 14.88 21.68 -11.55
C GLY A 204 14.66 22.82 -12.56
N VAL A 205 13.42 22.98 -13.03
CA VAL A 205 13.07 23.87 -14.16
C VAL A 205 13.04 25.37 -13.80
N ARG A 206 13.34 25.80 -12.57
CA ARG A 206 13.21 27.22 -12.19
C ARG A 206 14.39 27.65 -11.32
N GLY A 207 14.90 28.85 -11.58
CA GLY A 207 15.76 29.61 -10.67
C GLY A 207 17.24 29.20 -10.53
N ALA A 208 17.97 30.04 -9.78
CA ALA A 208 19.36 29.81 -9.43
C ALA A 208 19.41 29.28 -7.99
N CYS A 209 19.65 27.98 -7.84
CA CYS A 209 19.79 27.34 -6.54
C CYS A 209 20.90 27.97 -5.71
N LYS A 210 20.64 28.16 -4.42
CA LYS A 210 21.61 28.67 -3.45
C LYS A 210 21.64 27.78 -2.23
N GLU A 211 22.81 27.72 -1.59
CA GLU A 211 22.91 27.09 -0.29
C GLU A 211 22.20 27.96 0.77
N VAL A 212 21.23 27.36 1.43
CA VAL A 212 20.32 28.01 2.38
C VAL A 212 20.77 27.74 3.82
N ALA A 213 21.33 26.56 4.05
CA ALA A 213 21.99 26.10 5.27
C ALA A 213 23.02 25.03 4.87
N PRO A 214 23.98 24.65 5.75
CA PRO A 214 25.02 23.69 5.40
C PRO A 214 24.44 22.38 4.82
N GLY A 215 24.73 22.10 3.55
CA GLY A 215 24.23 20.89 2.86
C GLY A 215 22.73 20.91 2.49
N ILE A 216 22.07 22.07 2.59
CA ILE A 216 20.67 22.28 2.19
C ILE A 216 20.65 23.36 1.10
N TRP A 217 20.16 22.98 -0.06
CA TRP A 217 20.06 23.83 -1.24
C TRP A 217 18.61 24.15 -1.50
N GLY A 218 18.31 25.32 -2.03
CA GLY A 218 16.93 25.67 -2.33
C GLY A 218 16.79 26.70 -3.43
N ASP A 219 15.58 26.70 -3.99
CA ASP A 219 15.12 27.65 -5.00
C ASP A 219 13.90 28.43 -4.47
N HIS A 220 13.69 29.66 -4.98
CA HIS A 220 12.57 30.56 -4.62
C HIS A 220 12.38 30.76 -3.10
N VAL A 221 13.37 31.41 -2.47
CA VAL A 221 13.61 31.46 -1.01
C VAL A 221 12.55 32.23 -0.17
N ASP A 222 11.49 32.76 -0.80
CA ASP A 222 10.50 33.63 -0.13
C ASP A 222 9.10 32.98 0.02
N LEU A 223 8.51 32.40 -1.04
CA LEU A 223 7.23 31.65 -1.05
C LEU A 223 7.25 30.64 -2.24
N GLY A 224 6.64 29.47 -2.07
CA GLY A 224 6.71 28.40 -3.07
C GLY A 224 8.08 27.75 -3.15
N SER A 225 8.79 27.73 -2.02
CA SER A 225 10.16 27.25 -1.93
C SER A 225 10.25 25.74 -2.03
N THR A 226 11.36 25.30 -2.63
CA THR A 226 11.80 23.91 -2.63
C THR A 226 13.15 23.84 -1.93
N LEU A 227 13.29 22.95 -0.96
CA LEU A 227 14.54 22.67 -0.27
C LEU A 227 14.97 21.23 -0.54
N VAL A 228 16.22 21.06 -0.96
CA VAL A 228 16.83 19.77 -1.29
C VAL A 228 18.00 19.52 -0.35
N THR A 229 18.08 18.31 0.18
CA THR A 229 19.21 17.84 0.97
C THR A 229 19.52 16.38 0.64
N VAL A 230 20.73 15.95 0.99
CA VAL A 230 21.10 14.54 0.98
C VAL A 230 21.17 14.07 2.41
N ARG A 231 20.42 13.00 2.71
CA ARG A 231 20.41 12.35 4.01
C ARG A 231 20.71 10.89 3.79
N GLU A 232 21.81 10.44 4.40
CA GLU A 232 22.40 9.12 4.11
C GLU A 232 22.70 8.98 2.61
N ASN A 233 22.05 8.06 1.91
CA ASN A 233 22.20 7.84 0.47
C ASN A 233 20.91 8.19 -0.32
N ALA A 234 19.99 8.94 0.30
CA ALA A 234 18.78 9.42 -0.35
C ALA A 234 18.83 10.92 -0.57
N LEU A 235 18.29 11.33 -1.71
CA LEU A 235 17.90 12.70 -1.95
C LEU A 235 16.55 12.94 -1.28
N THR A 236 16.45 13.98 -0.47
CA THR A 236 15.20 14.41 0.13
C THR A 236 14.90 15.82 -0.32
N GLU A 237 13.75 15.99 -0.98
CA GLU A 237 13.24 17.28 -1.40
C GLU A 237 11.95 17.58 -0.62
N VAL A 238 11.82 18.84 -0.20
CA VAL A 238 10.67 19.33 0.55
C VAL A 238 10.17 20.59 -0.13
N THR A 239 8.92 20.54 -0.58
CA THR A 239 8.30 21.58 -1.40
C THR A 239 6.96 21.97 -0.79
N GLY A 240 6.70 23.27 -0.70
CA GLY A 240 5.39 23.77 -0.27
C GLY A 240 5.05 25.08 -0.99
N GLU A 241 3.93 25.11 -1.69
CA GLU A 241 3.52 26.26 -2.51
C GLU A 241 3.30 27.52 -1.66
N LEU A 242 2.72 27.35 -0.47
CA LEU A 242 2.43 28.42 0.48
C LEU A 242 3.36 28.40 1.72
N ALA A 243 4.28 27.43 1.77
CA ALA A 243 5.17 27.26 2.90
C ALA A 243 6.31 28.28 2.83
N THR A 244 6.65 28.88 3.98
CA THR A 244 7.84 29.73 4.05
C THR A 244 9.09 28.85 4.12
N LYS A 245 10.23 29.41 3.73
CA LYS A 245 11.54 28.78 3.91
C LYS A 245 11.76 28.25 5.33
N ASP A 246 11.36 29.01 6.35
CA ASP A 246 11.56 28.62 7.75
C ASP A 246 10.66 27.43 8.12
N ASP A 247 9.45 27.34 7.57
CA ASP A 247 8.57 26.17 7.73
C ASP A 247 9.22 24.91 7.15
N LEU A 248 9.75 25.00 5.93
CA LEU A 248 10.40 23.88 5.25
C LEU A 248 11.71 23.46 5.94
N LEU A 249 12.51 24.43 6.43
CA LEU A 249 13.72 24.15 7.21
C LEU A 249 13.39 23.48 8.55
N ALA A 250 12.32 23.89 9.21
CA ALA A 250 11.86 23.28 10.45
C ALA A 250 11.44 21.83 10.21
N MET A 251 10.67 21.56 9.15
CA MET A 251 10.29 20.20 8.78
C MET A 251 11.50 19.34 8.43
N LEU A 252 12.41 19.84 7.60
CA LEU A 252 13.64 19.16 7.22
C LEU A 252 14.50 18.78 8.42
N ARG A 253 14.56 19.59 9.48
CA ARG A 253 15.41 19.30 10.66
C ARG A 253 15.01 18.00 11.35
N ASP A 254 13.71 17.76 11.49
CA ASP A 254 13.19 16.60 12.23
C ASP A 254 12.93 15.38 11.34
N MET A 255 13.20 15.49 10.03
CA MET A 255 13.20 14.32 9.16
C MET A 255 14.26 13.32 9.60
N ARG A 256 13.85 12.05 9.68
CA ARG A 256 14.71 10.95 10.08
C ARG A 256 14.39 9.69 9.27
N PRO A 257 15.34 8.76 9.17
CA PRO A 257 15.05 7.43 8.68
C PRO A 257 13.92 6.79 9.51
N MET A 258 12.93 6.23 8.83
CA MET A 258 11.86 5.44 9.42
C MET A 258 11.87 4.05 8.80
N ASN A 259 11.50 3.04 9.59
CA ASN A 259 11.24 1.71 9.03
C ASN A 259 9.80 1.63 8.48
N ALA A 260 9.51 0.59 7.70
CA ALA A 260 8.19 0.42 7.08
C ALA A 260 7.04 0.36 8.09
N TRP A 261 7.28 -0.16 9.30
CA TRP A 261 6.26 -0.25 10.34
C TRP A 261 5.99 1.11 11.01
N GLU A 262 7.02 1.93 11.18
CA GLU A 262 6.89 3.30 11.70
C GLU A 262 6.09 4.17 10.74
N LEU A 263 6.35 4.08 9.43
CA LEU A 263 5.58 4.84 8.43
C LEU A 263 4.12 4.37 8.37
N ALA A 264 3.88 3.05 8.38
CA ALA A 264 2.53 2.50 8.45
C ALA A 264 1.79 2.92 9.73
N TRP A 265 2.49 2.94 10.87
CA TRP A 265 1.91 3.40 12.14
C TRP A 265 1.57 4.89 12.12
N LEU A 266 2.41 5.72 11.51
CA LEU A 266 2.16 7.15 11.33
C LEU A 266 0.91 7.38 10.48
N ALA A 267 0.80 6.69 9.35
CA ALA A 267 -0.38 6.74 8.47
C ALA A 267 -1.67 6.27 9.18
N LEU A 268 -1.59 5.23 10.03
CA LEU A 268 -2.72 4.76 10.83
C LEU A 268 -3.13 5.77 11.91
N LYS A 269 -2.15 6.35 12.62
CA LYS A 269 -2.40 7.35 13.66
C LYS A 269 -3.13 8.56 13.09
N ASP A 270 -2.73 9.01 11.91
CA ASP A 270 -3.29 10.22 11.30
C ASP A 270 -4.61 9.97 10.57
N SER A 271 -4.87 8.75 10.07
CA SER A 271 -6.19 8.36 9.56
C SER A 271 -7.26 8.28 10.66
N SER A 272 -6.88 7.87 11.88
CA SER A 272 -7.82 7.77 13.01
C SER A 272 -8.37 9.14 13.46
N HIS A 273 -7.60 10.22 13.26
CA HIS A 273 -8.04 11.58 13.60
C HIS A 273 -9.12 12.11 12.64
N ASP A 274 -9.12 11.67 11.37
CA ASP A 274 -10.16 12.03 10.41
C ASP A 274 -11.50 11.37 10.76
N GLN A 275 -11.47 10.15 11.32
CA GLN A 275 -12.67 9.42 11.73
C GLN A 275 -13.34 10.01 12.98
N GLU A 276 -12.57 10.53 13.94
CA GLU A 276 -13.14 11.20 15.12
C GLU A 276 -13.91 12.48 14.74
N MET A 277 -13.52 13.18 13.67
CA MET A 277 -14.29 14.32 13.16
C MET A 277 -15.60 13.89 12.49
N ILE A 278 -15.64 12.74 11.82
CA ILE A 278 -16.83 12.25 11.11
C ILE A 278 -17.89 11.69 12.09
N VAL A 279 -17.48 11.18 13.26
CA VAL A 279 -18.41 10.62 14.27
C VAL A 279 -18.98 11.71 15.21
N ALA A 280 -18.45 12.92 15.16
CA ALA A 280 -18.87 14.04 16.02
C ALA A 280 -19.98 14.94 15.43
N GLU A 281 -20.52 14.62 14.25
CA GLU A 281 -21.63 15.35 13.59
C GLU A 281 -23.01 14.69 13.78
#